data_AF-A0A2Z6LNQ3-F1
#
_entry.id   AF-A0A2Z6LNQ3-F1
#
_cell.length_a   1.000
_cell.length_b   1.000
_cell.length_c   1.000
_cell.angle_alpha   90.00
_cell.angle_beta   90.00
_cell.angle_gamma   90.00
#
_symmetry.space_group_name_H-M   'P 1'
#
loop_
_entity.id
_entity.type
_entity.pdbx_description
1 polymer ?
#
loop_
_entity_poly.entity_id
_entity_poly.type
_entity_poly.pdbx_seq_one_letter_code
_entity_poly.pdbx_strand_id
1 'polypeptide(L)'
;ECAYIASKRIACFYSSKPQPQPQPHQFTILVRGIPVPPGGTCNEAVEQFFMEYHPSDYHSHSVVRRSSKLQILVTDGERLYKRLTQLKNKDNSPQRHRRDGFLGIFGHKVDMLDHYEKSLGNIADNVRIEQSSMAGKEVPAAFVSFKSRYGAAIALNMQEGINPTHWITEQAPEPHDVYWPFFSVTFIRRWFSKLVAYVACNALTILF
;
A
#
# COMPACT_ATOMS: atom_id res chain seq x y z
N GLU A 1 -25.96 22.73 15.40
CA GLU A 1 -25.16 22.32 14.22
C GLU A 1 -24.65 20.88 14.30
N CYS A 2 -23.97 20.45 15.37
CA CYS A 2 -23.47 19.07 15.51
C CYS A 2 -24.55 17.97 15.35
N ALA A 3 -25.73 18.17 15.95
CA ALA A 3 -26.84 17.22 15.82
C ALA A 3 -27.36 17.08 14.38
N TYR A 4 -27.32 18.17 13.60
CA TYR A 4 -27.69 18.15 12.19
C TYR A 4 -26.66 17.39 11.35
N ILE A 5 -25.36 17.59 11.61
CA ILE A 5 -24.30 16.84 10.94
C ILE A 5 -24.38 15.35 11.29
N ALA A 6 -24.61 15.01 12.56
CA ALA A 6 -24.78 13.63 13.01
C ALA A 6 -25.98 12.96 12.33
N SER A 7 -27.14 13.63 12.26
CA SER A 7 -28.33 13.08 11.59
C SER A 7 -28.09 12.88 10.09
N LYS A 8 -27.39 13.80 9.42
CA LYS A 8 -27.00 13.64 8.01
C LYS A 8 -26.03 12.47 7.81
N ARG A 9 -25.04 12.26 8.70
CA ARG A 9 -24.12 11.10 8.64
C ARG A 9 -24.86 9.79 8.80
N ILE A 10 -25.78 9.70 9.75
CA ILE A 10 -26.60 8.51 10.00
C ILE A 10 -27.52 8.22 8.81
N ALA A 11 -28.20 9.26 8.28
CA ALA A 11 -29.03 9.12 7.10
C ALA A 11 -28.24 8.67 5.87
N CYS A 12 -27.03 9.20 5.69
CA CYS A 12 -26.11 8.75 4.63
C CYS A 12 -25.76 7.27 4.81
N PHE A 13 -25.36 6.86 6.02
CA PHE A 13 -25.02 5.47 6.33
C PHE A 13 -26.16 4.48 6.04
N TYR A 14 -27.42 4.83 6.37
CA TYR A 14 -28.58 4.00 6.04
C TYR A 14 -28.98 4.08 4.56
N SER A 15 -28.76 5.22 3.91
CA SER A 15 -29.04 5.42 2.49
C SER A 15 -28.00 4.80 1.57
N SER A 16 -26.82 4.44 2.09
CA SER A 16 -25.85 3.57 1.44
C SER A 16 -26.52 2.22 1.16
N LYS A 17 -27.22 2.13 0.02
CA LYS A 17 -27.78 0.88 -0.48
C LYS A 17 -26.64 -0.15 -0.52
N PRO A 18 -26.92 -1.46 -0.42
CA PRO A 18 -26.00 -2.46 -0.92
C PRO A 18 -25.78 -2.13 -2.41
N GLN A 19 -24.72 -1.38 -2.70
CA GLN A 19 -24.26 -1.17 -4.06
C GLN A 19 -24.02 -2.55 -4.66
N PRO A 20 -24.06 -2.70 -5.99
CA PRO A 20 -23.66 -3.94 -6.65
C PRO A 20 -22.26 -4.42 -6.22
N GLN A 21 -21.47 -3.51 -5.63
CA GLN A 21 -20.23 -3.78 -4.94
C GLN A 21 -20.40 -3.48 -3.43
N PRO A 22 -20.27 -4.48 -2.54
CA PRO A 22 -20.19 -4.25 -1.11
C PRO A 22 -19.01 -3.33 -0.82
N GLN A 23 -19.19 -2.30 0.02
CA GLN A 23 -18.09 -1.44 0.45
C GLN A 23 -17.13 -2.23 1.34
N PRO A 24 -15.91 -2.58 0.87
CA PRO A 24 -15.02 -3.48 1.59
C PRO A 24 -14.59 -2.89 2.95
N HIS A 25 -14.53 -1.57 3.07
CA HIS A 25 -14.14 -0.89 4.31
C HIS A 25 -15.07 -1.17 5.50
N GLN A 26 -16.32 -1.62 5.28
CA GLN A 26 -17.26 -1.94 6.37
C GLN A 26 -17.06 -3.35 6.94
N PHE A 27 -16.37 -4.21 6.19
CA PHE A 27 -16.13 -5.62 6.54
C PHE A 27 -14.66 -5.90 6.83
N THR A 28 -13.79 -4.96 6.47
CA THR A 28 -12.35 -5.08 6.63
C THR A 28 -11.86 -4.12 7.70
N ILE A 29 -11.02 -4.64 8.59
CA ILE A 29 -10.23 -3.83 9.52
C ILE A 29 -8.77 -3.89 9.14
N LEU A 30 -8.03 -2.88 9.57
CA LEU A 30 -6.58 -2.85 9.47
C LEU A 30 -5.98 -3.25 10.80
N VAL A 31 -5.12 -4.27 10.79
CA VAL A 31 -4.38 -4.74 11.96
C VAL A 31 -2.91 -4.36 11.80
N ARG A 32 -2.30 -3.82 12.87
CA ARG A 32 -0.88 -3.42 12.92
C ARG A 32 -0.21 -3.98 14.17
N GLY A 33 1.12 -4.07 14.13
CA GLY A 33 1.91 -4.53 15.27
C GLY A 33 1.71 -6.03 15.53
N ILE A 34 1.60 -6.81 14.45
CA ILE A 34 1.42 -8.27 14.53
C ILE A 34 2.73 -8.90 15.06
N PRO A 35 2.69 -9.61 16.20
CA PRO A 35 3.85 -10.31 16.72
C PRO A 35 4.09 -11.58 15.89
N VAL A 36 5.18 -11.61 15.12
CA VAL A 36 5.55 -12.77 14.31
C VAL A 36 6.40 -13.73 15.15
N PRO A 37 5.98 -14.99 15.34
CA PRO A 37 6.74 -15.96 16.12
C PRO A 37 8.05 -16.34 15.40
N PRO A 38 9.10 -16.79 16.13
CA PRO A 38 10.35 -17.21 15.52
C PRO A 38 10.12 -18.37 14.54
N GLY A 39 10.49 -18.16 13.27
CA GLY A 39 10.34 -19.17 12.21
C GLY A 39 8.95 -19.26 11.57
N GLY A 40 7.97 -18.45 12.01
CA GLY A 40 6.66 -18.33 11.37
C GLY A 40 6.55 -17.12 10.45
N THR A 41 5.45 -17.04 9.71
CA THR A 41 5.11 -15.90 8.85
C THR A 41 4.07 -14.98 9.48
N CYS A 42 3.97 -13.75 9.00
CA CYS A 42 2.93 -12.81 9.46
C CYS A 42 1.54 -13.32 9.07
N ASN A 43 1.44 -13.97 7.91
CA ASN A 43 0.23 -14.62 7.41
C ASN A 43 -0.29 -15.68 8.39
N GLU A 44 0.55 -16.64 8.78
CA GLU A 44 0.18 -17.69 9.73
C GLU A 44 -0.22 -17.12 11.09
N ALA A 45 0.51 -16.12 11.59
CA ALA A 45 0.20 -15.49 12.88
C ALA A 45 -1.20 -14.84 12.88
N VAL A 46 -1.56 -14.13 11.81
CA VAL A 46 -2.89 -13.51 11.66
C VAL A 46 -3.97 -14.57 11.55
N GLU A 47 -3.75 -15.59 10.72
CA GLU A 47 -4.71 -16.66 10.52
C GLU A 47 -5.01 -17.41 11.83
N GLN A 48 -3.98 -17.82 12.55
CA GLN A 48 -4.13 -18.51 13.83
C GLN A 48 -4.88 -17.66 14.86
N PHE A 49 -4.50 -16.38 14.99
CA PHE A 49 -5.12 -15.47 15.95
C PHE A 49 -6.62 -15.28 15.67
N PHE A 50 -6.99 -14.91 14.44
CA PHE A 50 -8.40 -14.62 14.15
C PHE A 50 -9.28 -15.88 14.06
N MET A 51 -8.71 -17.05 13.73
CA MET A 51 -9.42 -18.31 13.83
C MET A 51 -9.69 -18.73 15.28
N GLU A 52 -8.77 -18.43 16.21
CA GLU A 52 -8.94 -18.76 17.63
C GLU A 52 -9.92 -17.82 18.33
N TYR A 53 -9.78 -16.50 18.13
CA TYR A 53 -10.57 -15.50 18.85
C TYR A 53 -11.88 -15.09 18.14
N HIS A 54 -11.96 -15.23 16.81
CA HIS A 54 -13.12 -14.82 16.01
C HIS A 54 -13.60 -15.91 15.01
N PRO A 55 -13.79 -17.18 15.43
CA PRO A 55 -14.04 -18.31 14.52
C PRO A 55 -15.32 -18.17 13.66
N SER A 56 -16.38 -17.58 14.21
CA SER A 56 -17.64 -17.38 13.50
C SER A 56 -17.54 -16.31 12.43
N ASP A 57 -16.91 -15.20 12.75
CA ASP A 57 -16.96 -13.96 11.97
C ASP A 57 -15.75 -13.78 11.03
N TYR A 58 -14.60 -14.40 11.33
CA TYR A 58 -13.43 -14.33 10.46
C TYR A 58 -13.71 -14.93 9.08
N HIS A 59 -13.30 -14.22 8.03
CA HIS A 59 -13.47 -14.65 6.64
C HIS A 59 -12.14 -14.88 5.92
N SER A 60 -11.30 -13.84 5.85
CA SER A 60 -10.02 -13.90 5.15
C SER A 60 -9.13 -12.75 5.59
N HIS A 61 -7.85 -12.78 5.20
CA HIS A 61 -6.95 -11.67 5.43
C HIS A 61 -5.97 -11.47 4.27
N SER A 62 -5.30 -10.32 4.27
CA SER A 62 -4.29 -9.94 3.29
C SER A 62 -3.17 -9.20 3.99
N VAL A 63 -2.02 -9.86 4.13
CA VAL A 63 -0.82 -9.28 4.75
C VAL A 63 -0.24 -8.18 3.89
N VAL A 64 0.14 -7.06 4.51
CA VAL A 64 0.80 -5.96 3.84
C VAL A 64 2.24 -6.34 3.52
N ARG A 65 2.64 -6.13 2.27
CA ARG A 65 4.00 -6.41 1.78
C ARG A 65 4.70 -5.13 1.37
N ARG A 66 6.01 -5.07 1.59
CA ARG A 66 6.83 -3.94 1.15
C ARG A 66 6.92 -3.94 -0.38
N SER A 67 6.21 -3.00 -1.00
CA SER A 67 6.09 -2.86 -2.46
C SER A 67 6.90 -1.70 -3.06
N SER A 68 7.72 -1.00 -2.27
CA SER A 68 8.44 0.21 -2.72
C SER A 68 9.29 -0.02 -3.98
N LYS A 69 10.00 -1.16 -4.07
CA LYS A 69 10.77 -1.52 -5.27
C LYS A 69 9.88 -1.77 -6.49
N LEU A 70 8.76 -2.47 -6.29
CA LEU A 70 7.78 -2.72 -7.36
C LEU A 70 7.15 -1.43 -7.86
N GLN A 71 6.85 -0.48 -6.97
CA GLN A 71 6.32 0.83 -7.37
C GLN A 71 7.32 1.60 -8.23
N ILE A 72 8.61 1.57 -7.89
CA ILE A 72 9.66 2.20 -8.69
C ILE A 72 9.72 1.55 -10.08
N LEU A 73 9.75 0.22 -10.15
CA LEU A 73 9.79 -0.53 -11.41
C LEU A 73 8.57 -0.23 -12.31
N VAL A 74 7.36 -0.21 -11.74
CA VAL A 74 6.13 0.12 -12.48
C VAL A 74 6.18 1.56 -12.99
N THR A 75 6.58 2.51 -12.14
CA THR A 75 6.69 3.93 -12.52
C THR A 75 7.71 4.13 -13.64
N ASP A 76 8.86 3.46 -13.56
CA ASP A 76 9.89 3.54 -14.59
C ASP A 76 9.43 2.85 -15.89
N GLY A 77 8.72 1.72 -15.81
CA GLY A 77 8.08 1.07 -16.95
C GLY A 77 7.08 1.98 -17.66
N GLU A 78 6.20 2.67 -16.91
CA GLU A 78 5.25 3.64 -17.46
C GLU A 78 5.96 4.81 -18.14
N ARG A 79 7.04 5.32 -17.55
CA ARG A 79 7.85 6.40 -18.14
C ARG A 79 8.47 5.96 -19.47
N LEU A 80 9.03 4.75 -19.53
CA LEU A 80 9.59 4.20 -20.76
C LEU A 80 8.51 3.98 -21.82
N TYR A 81 7.36 3.41 -21.45
CA TYR A 81 6.24 3.21 -22.35
C TYR A 81 5.70 4.53 -22.94
N LYS A 82 5.60 5.59 -22.11
CA LYS A 82 5.24 6.94 -22.57
C LYS A 82 6.26 7.51 -23.55
N ARG A 83 7.57 7.31 -23.31
CA ARG A 83 8.61 7.74 -24.26
C ARG A 83 8.57 6.96 -25.57
N LEU A 84 8.34 5.65 -25.49
CA LEU A 84 8.18 4.76 -26.65
C LEU A 84 7.01 5.19 -27.54
N THR A 85 5.83 5.42 -26.93
CA THR A 85 4.63 5.86 -27.65
C THR A 85 4.82 7.24 -28.27
N GLN A 86 5.50 8.17 -27.58
CA GLN A 86 5.87 9.48 -28.15
C GLN A 86 6.81 9.35 -29.36
N LEU A 87 7.80 8.45 -29.30
CA LEU A 87 8.74 8.22 -30.40
C LEU A 87 8.07 7.55 -31.60
N LYS A 88 7.19 6.57 -31.35
CA LYS A 88 6.42 5.89 -32.39
C LYS A 88 5.44 6.82 -33.10
N ASN A 89 4.83 7.77 -32.39
CA ASN A 89 3.95 8.76 -33.01
C ASN A 89 4.72 9.84 -33.82
N LYS A 90 6.05 9.92 -33.68
CA LYS A 90 6.91 10.95 -34.29
C LYS A 90 7.72 10.41 -35.46
N ASP A 91 7.12 9.51 -36.23
CA ASP A 91 7.71 8.59 -37.22
C ASP A 91 8.59 9.20 -38.33
N ASN A 92 8.73 10.54 -38.43
CA ASN A 92 9.49 11.23 -39.47
C ASN A 92 10.70 12.08 -38.98
N SER A 93 11.29 11.80 -37.81
CA SER A 93 12.46 12.57 -37.33
C SER A 93 13.77 11.76 -37.32
N PRO A 94 14.93 12.39 -37.58
CA PRO A 94 16.25 11.73 -37.58
C PRO A 94 16.72 11.23 -36.20
N GLN A 95 15.87 11.37 -35.17
CA GLN A 95 16.16 11.07 -33.78
C GLN A 95 16.04 9.57 -33.43
N ARG A 96 15.63 8.71 -34.38
CA ARG A 96 15.53 7.24 -34.20
C ARG A 96 16.87 6.57 -33.84
N HIS A 97 17.99 7.15 -34.27
CA HIS A 97 19.32 6.58 -34.03
C HIS A 97 20.14 7.51 -33.14
N ARG A 98 20.49 7.05 -31.93
CA ARG A 98 21.40 7.75 -31.02
C ARG A 98 22.68 6.92 -30.86
N ARG A 99 23.83 7.59 -30.71
CA ARG A 99 25.09 6.90 -30.40
C ARG A 99 25.19 6.63 -28.90
N ASP A 100 25.62 5.42 -28.54
CA ASP A 100 25.61 4.87 -27.17
C ASP A 100 26.77 5.33 -26.25
N GLY A 101 27.28 6.55 -26.42
CA GLY A 101 28.46 7.01 -25.67
C GLY A 101 28.27 8.35 -24.97
N PHE A 102 29.33 8.79 -24.29
CA PHE A 102 29.34 10.01 -23.48
C PHE A 102 28.83 11.21 -24.29
N LEU A 103 27.80 11.89 -23.78
CA LEU A 103 27.09 13.02 -24.42
C LEU A 103 26.44 12.71 -25.78
N GLY A 104 26.34 11.45 -26.21
CA GLY A 104 25.73 11.03 -27.48
C GLY A 104 26.62 11.22 -28.72
N ILE A 105 27.93 11.42 -28.53
CA ILE A 105 28.87 11.79 -29.60
C ILE A 105 29.74 10.59 -30.06
N PHE A 106 30.10 9.71 -29.11
CA PHE A 106 30.87 8.48 -29.33
C PHE A 106 29.96 7.24 -29.27
N GLY A 107 30.33 6.14 -29.92
CA GLY A 107 29.62 4.84 -29.83
C GLY A 107 28.82 4.44 -31.07
N HIS A 108 28.39 3.18 -31.11
CA HIS A 108 27.57 2.62 -32.18
C HIS A 108 26.19 3.29 -32.26
N LYS A 109 25.64 3.42 -33.48
CA LYS A 109 24.23 3.82 -33.67
C LYS A 109 23.35 2.70 -33.11
N VAL A 110 22.61 3.00 -32.05
CA VAL A 110 21.60 2.11 -31.50
C VAL A 110 20.25 2.63 -31.92
N ASP A 111 19.38 1.72 -32.36
CA ASP A 111 17.97 2.03 -32.56
C ASP A 111 17.35 2.28 -31.17
N MET A 112 16.90 3.51 -30.93
CA MET A 112 16.33 3.85 -29.63
C MET A 112 15.07 3.03 -29.35
N LEU A 113 14.35 2.58 -30.38
CA LEU A 113 13.14 1.77 -30.23
C LEU A 113 13.49 0.38 -29.65
N ASP A 114 14.47 -0.30 -30.24
CA ASP A 114 15.01 -1.58 -29.77
C ASP A 114 15.61 -1.47 -28.36
N HIS A 115 16.34 -0.38 -28.07
CA HIS A 115 16.89 -0.13 -26.74
C HIS A 115 15.79 0.01 -25.66
N TYR A 116 14.71 0.73 -25.98
CA TYR A 116 13.59 0.90 -25.05
C TYR A 116 12.78 -0.38 -24.89
N GLU A 117 12.56 -1.14 -25.95
CA GLU A 117 11.90 -2.45 -25.89
C GLU A 117 12.69 -3.44 -25.02
N LYS A 118 14.01 -3.52 -25.23
CA LYS A 118 14.91 -4.30 -24.38
C LYS A 118 14.88 -3.84 -22.92
N SER A 119 14.87 -2.53 -22.69
CA SER A 119 14.76 -1.97 -21.33
C SER A 119 13.41 -2.31 -20.67
N LEU A 120 12.32 -2.33 -21.43
CA LEU A 120 11.00 -2.74 -20.95
C LEU A 120 10.99 -4.23 -20.58
N GLY A 121 11.63 -5.09 -21.39
CA GLY A 121 11.84 -6.50 -21.10
C GLY A 121 12.59 -6.71 -19.78
N ASN A 122 13.70 -5.99 -19.59
CA ASN A 122 14.46 -6.03 -18.33
C ASN A 122 13.61 -5.60 -17.11
N ILE A 123 12.75 -4.59 -17.24
CA ILE A 123 11.83 -4.19 -16.17
C ILE A 123 10.82 -5.29 -15.88
N ALA A 124 10.24 -5.92 -16.91
CA ALA A 124 9.28 -7.01 -16.75
C ALA A 124 9.91 -8.21 -16.03
N ASP A 125 11.14 -8.59 -16.40
CA ASP A 125 11.89 -9.65 -15.75
C ASP A 125 12.21 -9.30 -14.28
N ASN A 126 12.64 -8.06 -14.01
CA ASN A 126 12.88 -7.59 -12.65
C ASN A 126 11.60 -7.59 -11.80
N VAL A 127 10.45 -7.24 -12.37
CA VAL A 127 9.15 -7.34 -11.69
C VAL A 127 8.84 -8.80 -11.34
N ARG A 128 9.06 -9.74 -12.27
CA ARG A 128 8.85 -11.17 -12.02
C ARG A 128 9.76 -11.72 -10.91
N ILE A 129 11.02 -11.31 -10.88
CA ILE A 129 11.99 -11.67 -9.84
C ILE A 129 11.58 -11.06 -8.49
N GLU A 130 11.19 -9.78 -8.47
CA GLU A 130 10.74 -9.13 -7.25
C GLU A 130 9.44 -9.74 -6.72
N GLN A 131 8.53 -10.16 -7.60
CA GLN A 131 7.30 -10.89 -7.27
C GLN A 131 7.57 -12.27 -6.65
N SER A 132 8.52 -13.05 -7.18
CA SER A 132 8.89 -14.33 -6.59
C SER A 132 9.60 -14.18 -5.23
N SER A 133 10.28 -13.06 -5.00
CA SER A 133 10.94 -12.71 -3.74
C SER A 133 10.00 -12.11 -2.67
N MET A 134 8.68 -12.01 -2.93
CA MET A 134 7.74 -11.33 -2.02
C MET A 134 7.53 -12.03 -0.67
N ALA A 135 7.85 -13.32 -0.55
CA ALA A 135 7.67 -14.11 0.67
C ALA A 135 8.43 -13.56 1.89
N GLY A 136 9.58 -12.88 1.69
CA GLY A 136 10.39 -12.33 2.79
C GLY A 136 10.15 -10.85 3.13
N LYS A 137 9.19 -10.19 2.47
CA LYS A 137 8.97 -8.74 2.58
C LYS A 137 7.68 -8.38 3.32
N GLU A 138 7.19 -9.30 4.15
CA GLU A 138 6.01 -9.10 4.95
C GLU A 138 6.25 -8.03 6.02
N VAL A 139 5.28 -7.15 6.15
CA VAL A 139 5.24 -6.11 7.17
C VAL A 139 4.33 -6.62 8.28
N PRO A 140 4.55 -6.29 9.56
CA PRO A 140 3.66 -6.65 10.66
C PRO A 140 2.36 -5.83 10.65
N ALA A 141 1.66 -5.86 9.51
CA ALA A 141 0.35 -5.27 9.28
C ALA A 141 -0.44 -6.14 8.28
N ALA A 142 -1.75 -6.25 8.48
CA ALA A 142 -2.64 -7.01 7.61
C ALA A 142 -4.03 -6.36 7.55
N PHE A 143 -4.70 -6.53 6.41
CA PHE A 143 -6.12 -6.26 6.27
C PHE A 143 -6.88 -7.55 6.60
N VAL A 144 -7.78 -7.50 7.58
CA VAL A 144 -8.55 -8.66 8.01
C VAL A 144 -10.01 -8.41 7.66
N SER A 145 -10.60 -9.33 6.91
CA SER A 145 -11.97 -9.26 6.44
C SER A 145 -12.85 -10.23 7.22
N PHE A 146 -14.05 -9.77 7.55
CA PHE A 146 -15.06 -10.51 8.31
C PHE A 146 -16.28 -10.79 7.46
N LYS A 147 -17.02 -11.84 7.82
CA LYS A 147 -18.29 -12.23 7.18
C LYS A 147 -19.40 -11.23 7.47
N SER A 148 -19.33 -10.52 8.59
CA SER A 148 -20.35 -9.57 9.03
C SER A 148 -19.75 -8.21 9.39
N ARG A 149 -20.51 -7.13 9.13
CA ARG A 149 -20.16 -5.75 9.58
C ARG A 149 -20.09 -5.66 11.10
N TYR A 150 -20.90 -6.46 11.78
CA TYR A 150 -20.95 -6.54 13.23
C TYR A 150 -19.65 -7.12 13.80
N GLY A 151 -19.15 -8.23 13.24
CA GLY A 151 -17.88 -8.83 13.62
C GLY A 151 -16.70 -7.90 13.39
N ALA A 152 -16.65 -7.22 12.23
CA ALA A 152 -15.63 -6.21 11.96
C ALA A 152 -15.69 -5.03 12.97
N ALA A 153 -16.90 -4.58 13.32
CA ALA A 153 -17.08 -3.49 14.28
C ALA A 153 -16.69 -3.91 15.72
N ILE A 154 -16.94 -5.16 16.12
CA ILE A 154 -16.48 -5.67 17.42
C ILE A 154 -14.96 -5.69 17.46
N ALA A 155 -14.31 -6.34 16.49
CA ALA A 155 -12.85 -6.45 16.45
C ALA A 155 -12.16 -5.07 16.36
N LEU A 156 -12.81 -4.08 15.75
CA LEU A 156 -12.31 -2.70 15.72
C LEU A 156 -12.35 -1.99 17.08
N ASN A 157 -13.37 -2.26 17.90
CA ASN A 157 -13.56 -1.59 19.18
C ASN A 157 -13.03 -2.39 20.38
N MET A 158 -12.62 -3.63 20.16
CA MET A 158 -12.09 -4.52 21.18
C MET A 158 -10.56 -4.49 21.17
N GLN A 159 -9.97 -4.51 22.38
CA GLN A 159 -8.54 -4.73 22.51
C GLN A 159 -8.23 -6.23 22.32
N GLU A 160 -7.55 -6.56 21.23
CA GLU A 160 -7.27 -7.95 20.82
C GLU A 160 -6.09 -8.58 21.59
N GLY A 161 -5.18 -7.78 22.14
CA GLY A 161 -3.96 -8.28 22.81
C GLY A 161 -3.77 -7.74 24.23
N ILE A 162 -3.11 -8.51 25.10
CA ILE A 162 -2.71 -8.07 26.45
C ILE A 162 -1.79 -6.84 26.36
N ASN A 163 -0.86 -6.85 25.40
CA ASN A 163 0.02 -5.72 25.15
C ASN A 163 -0.66 -4.70 24.22
N PRO A 164 -0.87 -3.44 24.66
CA PRO A 164 -1.55 -2.42 23.86
C PRO A 164 -0.77 -1.97 22.62
N THR A 165 0.51 -2.36 22.46
CA THR A 165 1.29 -2.05 21.26
C THR A 165 1.20 -3.13 20.17
N HIS A 166 0.58 -4.28 20.48
CA HIS A 166 0.38 -5.38 19.55
C HIS A 166 -1.09 -5.50 19.14
N TRP A 167 -1.35 -6.09 17.98
CA TRP A 167 -2.72 -6.31 17.47
C TRP A 167 -3.56 -5.04 17.45
N ILE A 168 -2.96 -3.91 17.05
CA ILE A 168 -3.64 -2.63 17.00
C ILE A 168 -4.61 -2.66 15.82
N THR A 169 -5.90 -2.57 16.12
CA THR A 169 -6.97 -2.50 15.12
C THR A 169 -7.30 -1.04 14.80
N GLU A 170 -7.39 -0.74 13.51
CA GLU A 170 -7.77 0.55 12.95
C GLU A 170 -8.83 0.31 11.87
N GLN A 171 -9.69 1.30 11.61
CA GLN A 171 -10.63 1.20 10.50
C GLN A 171 -9.85 1.13 9.19
N ALA A 172 -10.18 0.15 8.32
CA ALA A 172 -9.51 0.04 7.04
C ALA A 172 -9.85 1.26 6.16
N PRO A 173 -8.85 1.99 5.63
CA PRO A 173 -9.09 3.04 4.65
C PRO A 173 -9.61 2.43 3.34
N GLU A 174 -10.27 3.26 2.52
CA GLU A 174 -10.66 2.84 1.18
C GLU A 174 -9.41 2.56 0.33
N PRO A 175 -9.45 1.60 -0.63
CA PRO A 175 -8.27 1.18 -1.39
C PRO A 175 -7.49 2.33 -2.06
N HIS A 176 -8.18 3.41 -2.44
CA HIS A 176 -7.62 4.58 -3.11
C HIS A 176 -6.98 5.58 -2.15
N ASP A 177 -7.38 5.55 -0.87
CA ASP A 177 -6.88 6.42 0.20
C ASP A 177 -5.73 5.77 1.00
N VAL A 178 -5.28 4.58 0.58
CA VAL A 178 -4.22 3.84 1.26
C VAL A 178 -2.85 4.39 0.86
N TYR A 179 -2.18 5.05 1.80
CA TYR A 179 -0.76 5.41 1.65
C TYR A 179 0.16 4.28 2.15
N TRP A 180 0.55 3.41 1.23
CA TRP A 180 1.34 2.19 1.49
C TRP A 180 2.65 2.36 2.29
N PRO A 181 3.42 3.45 2.16
CA PRO A 181 4.64 3.61 2.95
C PRO A 181 4.40 3.70 4.47
N PHE A 182 3.22 4.12 4.94
CA PHE A 182 2.92 4.21 6.39
C PHE A 182 2.85 2.85 7.09
N PHE A 183 2.62 1.76 6.36
CA PHE A 183 2.54 0.44 6.98
C PHE A 183 3.89 -0.11 7.41
N SER A 184 4.98 0.30 6.73
CA SER A 184 6.33 -0.13 7.06
C SER A 184 6.93 0.56 8.31
N VAL A 185 6.21 1.51 8.91
CA VAL A 185 6.68 2.31 10.05
C VAL A 185 6.36 1.59 11.36
N THR A 186 7.38 1.43 12.22
CA THR A 186 7.19 0.86 13.56
C THR A 186 6.45 1.82 14.49
N PHE A 187 5.79 1.29 15.52
CA PHE A 187 5.06 2.09 16.51
C PHE A 187 5.92 3.20 17.12
N ILE A 188 7.15 2.86 17.56
CA ILE A 188 8.10 3.79 18.17
C ILE A 188 8.45 4.93 17.21
N ARG A 189 8.74 4.61 15.95
CA ARG A 189 9.06 5.62 14.93
C ARG A 189 7.88 6.55 14.68
N ARG A 190 6.65 6.03 14.63
CA ARG A 190 5.42 6.85 14.48
C ARG A 190 5.24 7.80 15.67
N TRP A 191 5.50 7.33 16.88
CA TRP A 191 5.42 8.15 18.09
C TRP A 191 6.45 9.29 18.09
N PHE A 192 7.72 8.99 17.78
CA PHE A 192 8.75 10.03 17.64
C PHE A 192 8.44 11.03 16.53
N SER A 193 7.93 10.58 15.36
CA SER A 193 7.53 11.49 14.29
C SER A 193 6.40 12.44 14.71
N LYS A 194 5.43 11.98 15.52
CA LYS A 194 4.39 12.84 16.08
C LYS A 194 4.98 13.88 17.05
N LEU A 195 5.92 13.47 17.91
CA LEU A 195 6.59 14.38 18.84
C LEU A 195 7.37 15.47 18.10
N VAL A 196 8.15 15.10 17.09
CA VAL A 196 8.89 16.05 16.25
C VAL A 196 7.95 17.03 15.56
N ALA A 197 6.84 16.54 14.97
CA ALA A 197 5.85 17.40 14.34
C ALA A 197 5.21 18.38 15.33
N TYR A 198 4.91 17.92 16.56
CA TYR A 198 4.40 18.78 17.63
C TYR A 198 5.39 19.89 18.00
N VAL A 199 6.66 19.54 18.25
CA VAL A 199 7.71 20.53 18.58
C VAL A 199 7.90 21.53 17.43
N ALA A 200 7.95 21.05 16.19
CA ALA A 200 8.09 21.91 15.01
C ALA A 200 6.90 22.88 14.86
N CYS A 201 5.67 22.40 15.07
CA CYS A 201 4.47 23.23 15.03
C CYS A 201 4.50 24.34 16.11
N ASN A 202 4.89 23.99 17.35
CA ASN A 202 5.02 24.96 18.44
C ASN A 202 6.11 25.99 18.14
N ALA A 203 7.28 25.57 17.64
CA ALA A 203 8.35 26.47 17.24
C ALA A 203 7.88 27.44 16.14
N LEU A 204 7.13 26.94 15.15
CA LEU A 204 6.56 27.76 14.08
C LEU A 204 5.54 28.77 14.63
N THR A 205 4.69 28.37 15.57
CA THR A 205 3.68 29.25 16.20
C THR A 205 4.30 30.32 17.11
N ILE A 206 5.51 30.09 17.64
CA ILE A 206 6.23 31.10 18.44
C ILE A 206 7.00 32.07 17.54
N LEU A 207 7.49 31.58 16.39
CA LEU A 207 8.33 32.36 15.48
C LEU A 207 7.53 33.26 14.52
N PHE A 208 6.28 32.90 14.22
CA PHE A 208 5.34 33.65 13.37
C PHE A 208 4.13 34.11 14.16
#